data_AF-H9FKE2-F1
#
_entry.id   AF-H9FKE2-F1
#
_cell.length_a   1.000
_cell.length_b   1.000
_cell.length_c   1.000
_cell.angle_alpha   90.00
_cell.angle_beta   90.00
_cell.angle_gamma   90.00
#
_symmetry.space_group_name_H-M   'P 1'
#
loop_
_entity.id
_entity.type
_entity.pdbx_description
1 polymer ?
#
loop_
_entity_poly.entity_id
_entity_poly.type
_entity_poly.pdbx_seq_one_letter_code
_entity_poly.pdbx_strand_id
1 'polypeptide(L)' 'LRDLMEAAYKFLQQEQSVFRELWDWSVCVPLLRSHDTLVRWYTANCLALVTCMNEEHKLSFLKKIFNSD' A
#
# COMPACT_ATOMS: atom_id res chain seq x y z
N LEU A 1 4.00 -13.77 -1.96
CA LEU A 1 3.94 -12.34 -1.57
C LEU A 1 2.67 -11.65 -2.04
N ARG A 2 2.20 -11.90 -3.28
CA ARG A 2 0.95 -11.35 -3.81
C ARG A 2 -0.26 -11.60 -2.90
N ASP A 3 -0.55 -12.85 -2.58
CA ASP A 3 -1.74 -13.22 -1.77
C ASP A 3 -1.70 -12.59 -0.37
N LEU A 4 -0.50 -12.49 0.22
CA LEU A 4 -0.28 -11.82 1.50
C LEU A 4 -0.62 -10.33 1.42
N MET A 5 -0.11 -9.63 0.40
CA MET A 5 -0.37 -8.20 0.24
C MET A 5 -1.82 -7.91 -0.12
N GLU A 6 -2.46 -8.78 -0.91
CA GLU A 6 -3.89 -8.69 -1.18
C GLU A 6 -4.72 -8.84 0.11
N ALA A 7 -4.41 -9.83 0.94
CA ALA A 7 -5.08 -10.04 2.22
C ALA A 7 -4.86 -8.84 3.17
N ALA A 8 -3.62 -8.35 3.28
CA ALA A 8 -3.29 -7.18 4.09
C ALA A 8 -4.10 -5.95 3.66
N TYR A 9 -4.23 -5.72 2.35
CA TYR A 9 -5.05 -4.64 1.81
C TYR A 9 -6.53 -4.80 2.17
N LYS A 10 -7.10 -6.00 2.00
CA LYS A 10 -8.51 -6.28 2.35
C LYS A 10 -8.79 -6.06 3.83
N PHE A 11 -7.91 -6.54 4.72
CA PHE A 11 -8.06 -6.31 6.16
C PHE A 11 -7.98 -4.84 6.52
N LEU A 12 -7.03 -4.12 5.94
CA LEU A 12 -6.88 -2.69 6.19
C LEU A 12 -8.06 -1.86 5.66
N GLN A 13 -8.72 -2.29 4.58
CA GLN A 13 -9.96 -1.66 4.11
C GLN A 13 -11.13 -1.89 5.05
N GLN A 14 -11.18 -3.03 5.74
CA GLN A 14 -12.26 -3.36 6.68
C GLN A 14 -12.09 -2.63 8.01
N GLU A 15 -10.89 -2.69 8.60
CA GLU A 15 -10.61 -2.09 9.91
C GLU A 15 -9.26 -1.35 9.92
N GLN A 16 -9.23 -0.20 9.23
CA GLN A 16 -8.01 0.58 9.04
C GLN A 16 -7.32 0.95 10.36
N SER A 17 -8.06 1.42 11.37
CA SER A 17 -7.48 1.85 12.65
C SER A 17 -6.77 0.70 13.38
N VAL A 18 -7.38 -0.48 13.40
CA VAL A 18 -6.84 -1.66 14.07
C VAL A 18 -5.59 -2.16 13.34
N PHE A 19 -5.69 -2.45 12.04
CA PHE A 19 -4.57 -3.04 11.30
C PHE A 19 -3.42 -2.07 11.03
N ARG A 20 -3.67 -0.76 11.08
CA ARG A 20 -2.62 0.26 11.01
C ARG A 20 -1.61 0.12 12.14
N GLU A 21 -2.07 -0.12 13.37
CA GLU A 21 -1.24 -0.13 14.58
C GLU A 21 -0.60 -1.50 14.88
N LEU A 22 -1.13 -2.57 14.29
CA LEU A 22 -0.68 -3.94 14.56
C LEU A 22 0.58 -4.36 13.79
N TRP A 23 0.93 -3.66 12.71
CA TRP A 23 2.04 -4.04 11.84
C TRP A 23 3.05 -2.89 11.67
N ASP A 24 4.34 -3.26 11.59
CA ASP A 24 5.37 -2.34 11.11
C ASP A 24 5.30 -2.24 9.58
N TRP A 25 4.63 -1.20 9.08
CA TRP A 25 4.45 -0.95 7.66
C TRP A 25 5.72 -0.44 6.95
N SER A 26 6.79 -0.13 7.67
CA SER A 26 8.05 0.31 7.06
C SER A 26 8.66 -0.78 6.16
N VAL A 27 8.42 -2.06 6.49
CA VAL A 27 8.87 -3.22 5.70
C VAL A 27 8.22 -3.31 4.33
N CYS A 28 7.09 -2.60 4.12
CA CYS A 28 6.41 -2.52 2.84
C CYS A 28 7.05 -1.49 1.90
N VAL A 29 7.86 -0.54 2.39
CA VAL A 29 8.44 0.53 1.56
C VAL A 29 9.32 -0.03 0.43
N PRO A 30 10.22 -1.02 0.64
CA PRO A 30 10.99 -1.61 -0.46
C PRO A 30 10.11 -2.31 -1.51
N LEU A 31 8.94 -2.81 -1.13
CA LEU A 31 8.01 -3.51 -2.04
C LEU A 31 7.38 -2.59 -3.09
N LEU A 32 7.46 -1.26 -2.89
CA LEU A 32 7.08 -0.28 -3.92
C LEU A 32 7.94 -0.40 -5.19
N ARG A 33 9.13 -1.01 -5.12
CA ARG A 33 10.01 -1.28 -6.27
C ARG A 33 9.90 -2.72 -6.78
N SER A 34 8.93 -3.49 -6.31
CA SER A 34 8.68 -4.85 -6.80
C SER A 34 8.47 -4.88 -8.31
N HIS A 35 9.03 -5.91 -8.97
CA HIS A 35 8.75 -6.21 -10.37
C HIS A 35 7.33 -6.74 -10.60
N ASP A 36 6.71 -7.32 -9.56
CA ASP A 36 5.31 -7.72 -9.61
C ASP A 36 4.41 -6.49 -9.42
N THR A 37 3.70 -6.13 -10.49
CA THR A 37 2.77 -4.98 -10.55
C THR A 37 1.68 -5.06 -9.48
N LEU A 38 1.13 -6.24 -9.19
CA LEU A 38 0.07 -6.39 -8.19
C LEU A 38 0.62 -6.23 -6.78
N VAL A 39 1.80 -6.81 -6.49
CA VAL A 39 2.47 -6.60 -5.20
C VAL A 39 2.72 -5.10 -4.99
N ARG A 40 3.24 -4.40 -6.00
CA ARG A 40 3.47 -2.96 -5.96
C ARG A 40 2.17 -2.18 -5.73
N TRP A 41 1.08 -2.59 -6.37
CA TRP A 41 -0.25 -1.96 -6.23
C TRP A 41 -0.84 -2.12 -4.84
N TYR A 42 -0.89 -3.34 -4.31
CA TYR A 42 -1.39 -3.56 -2.95
C TYR A 42 -0.54 -2.81 -1.93
N THR A 43 0.79 -2.86 -2.08
CA THR A 43 1.73 -2.14 -1.21
C THR A 43 1.44 -0.64 -1.20
N ALA A 44 1.33 -0.01 -2.37
CA ALA A 44 1.08 1.42 -2.45
C ALA A 44 -0.28 1.81 -1.83
N ASN A 45 -1.32 1.01 -2.07
CA ASN A 45 -2.63 1.27 -1.48
C ASN A 45 -2.64 1.07 0.05
N CYS A 46 -1.95 0.06 0.57
CA CYS A 46 -1.79 -0.12 2.01
C CYS A 46 -1.09 1.09 2.65
N LEU A 47 0.03 1.56 2.08
CA LEU A 47 0.75 2.71 2.61
C LEU A 47 -0.08 4.00 2.55
N ALA A 48 -0.89 4.20 1.50
CA ALA A 48 -1.81 5.32 1.42
C ALA A 48 -2.87 5.30 2.54
N LEU A 49 -3.42 4.11 2.85
CA LEU A 49 -4.37 3.92 3.96
C LEU A 49 -3.69 4.13 5.31
N VAL A 50 -2.55 3.50 5.58
CA VAL A 50 -1.80 3.63 6.84
C VAL A 50 -1.38 5.07 7.12
N THR A 51 -1.09 5.86 6.09
CA THR A 51 -0.71 7.26 6.24
C THR A 51 -1.90 8.23 6.15
N CYS A 52 -3.12 7.71 6.03
CA CYS A 52 -4.36 8.48 5.90
C CYS A 52 -4.30 9.52 4.76
N MET A 53 -3.72 9.15 3.61
CA MET A 53 -3.71 10.01 2.44
C MET A 53 -5.14 10.34 2.01
N ASN A 54 -5.40 11.61 1.72
CA ASN A 54 -6.60 12.01 0.99
C ASN A 54 -6.50 11.56 -0.48
N GLU A 55 -7.60 11.66 -1.22
CA GLU A 55 -7.68 11.18 -2.61
C GLU A 55 -6.66 11.85 -3.54
N GLU A 56 -6.40 13.15 -3.36
CA GLU A 56 -5.42 13.88 -4.17
C GLU A 56 -3.99 13.39 -3.95
N HIS A 57 -3.59 13.26 -2.68
CA HIS A 57 -2.28 12.74 -2.29
C HIS A 57 -2.12 11.27 -2.73
N LYS A 58 -3.18 10.46 -2.57
CA LYS A 58 -3.19 9.06 -3.02
C LYS A 58 -3.00 8.97 -4.53
N LEU A 59 -3.74 9.76 -5.31
CA LEU A 59 -3.61 9.75 -6.77
C LEU A 59 -2.21 10.18 -7.22
N SER A 60 -1.66 11.24 -6.62
CA SER A 60 -0.29 11.71 -6.90
C SER A 60 0.75 10.66 -6.54
N PHE A 61 0.59 10.01 -5.38
CA PHE A 61 1.46 8.94 -4.93
C PHE A 61 1.42 7.74 -5.88
N LEU A 62 0.24 7.23 -6.24
CA LEU A 62 0.11 6.11 -7.17
C LEU A 62 0.71 6.44 -8.53
N LYS A 63 0.48 7.65 -9.06
CA LYS A 63 1.14 8.09 -10.31
C LYS A 63 2.67 7.98 -10.21
N LYS A 64 3.29 8.41 -9.12
CA LYS A 64 4.74 8.29 -8.93
C LYS A 64 5.24 6.83 -8.83
N ILE A 65 4.44 5.93 -8.27
CA ILE A 65 4.81 4.52 -8.14
C ILE A 65 4.68 3.77 -9.47
N PHE A 66 3.74 4.17 -10.32
CA PHE A 66 3.43 3.47 -11.58
C PHE A 66 3.99 4.13 -12.84
N ASN A 67 4.22 5.44 -12.83
CA ASN A 67 4.98 6.11 -13.88
C ASN A 67 6.46 5.99 -13.54
N SER A 68 7.08 4.96 -14.11
CA SER A 68 8.52 4.81 -14.14
C SER A 68 9.05 5.66 -15.30
N ASP A 69 9.34 6.94 -15.05
CA ASP A 69 10.40 7.63 -15.78
C ASP A 69 11.73 7.38 -15.06
#